data_AF-A0A7K0VUQ2-F1
#
_entry.id   AF-A0A7K0VUQ2-F1
#
_cell.length_a   1.000
_cell.length_b   1.000
_cell.length_c   1.000
_cell.angle_alpha   90.00
_cell.angle_beta   90.00
_cell.angle_gamma   90.00
#
_symmetry.space_group_name_H-M   'P 1'
#
loop_
_entity.id
_entity.type
_entity.pdbx_description
1 polymer ?
#
loop_
_entity_poly.entity_id
_entity_poly.type
_entity_poly.pdbx_seq_one_letter_code
_entity_poly.pdbx_strand_id
1 'polypeptide(L)'
;ATGEVVDGVAVALARTAADTMLYHPGAVQDDDFLIALAESLVLSGIAMTMCGSSRPCSGACHEISHAIDQLFPEKSKPHGFQVGVGAVFASFLRGDQPTAQHLARALRQHAMPVLPEDLGLTTDEFIAAVVHAPSTRPGRYTILEHLDLSHEAIGEKVREFVQAFH
;
A
#
# COMPACT_ATOMS: atom_id res chain seq x y z
N ALA A 1 -4.58 4.35 -20.60
CA ALA A 1 -3.61 5.31 -20.03
C ALA A 1 -4.27 6.69 -20.03
N THR A 2 -4.32 7.37 -18.88
CA THR A 2 -5.08 8.61 -18.64
C THR A 2 -4.43 9.88 -19.23
N GLY A 3 -3.34 9.75 -19.99
CA GLY A 3 -2.59 10.89 -20.54
C GLY A 3 -1.80 11.69 -19.50
N GLU A 4 -1.71 11.18 -18.29
CA GLU A 4 -1.10 11.86 -17.16
C GLU A 4 0.42 11.81 -17.21
N VAL A 5 1.07 12.95 -16.97
CA VAL A 5 2.54 13.07 -16.99
C VAL A 5 3.13 12.40 -15.75
N VAL A 6 3.98 11.40 -15.98
CA VAL A 6 4.76 10.74 -14.92
C VAL A 6 6.13 11.39 -14.85
N ASP A 7 6.45 12.02 -13.72
CA ASP A 7 7.80 12.53 -13.46
C ASP A 7 8.74 11.36 -13.10
N GLY A 8 9.60 11.00 -14.06
CA GLY A 8 10.51 9.87 -13.90
C GLY A 8 11.52 10.04 -12.75
N VAL A 9 11.92 11.27 -12.44
CA VAL A 9 12.86 11.53 -11.33
C VAL A 9 12.15 11.37 -10.00
N ALA A 10 10.93 11.93 -9.87
CA ALA A 10 10.12 11.73 -8.67
C ALA A 10 9.83 10.25 -8.40
N VAL A 11 9.53 9.47 -9.46
CA VAL A 11 9.35 8.02 -9.36
C VAL A 11 10.63 7.32 -8.93
N ALA A 12 11.79 7.71 -9.48
CA ALA A 12 13.06 7.12 -9.08
C ALA A 12 13.37 7.38 -7.59
N LEU A 13 13.17 8.60 -7.10
CA LEU A 13 13.40 8.94 -5.69
C LEU A 13 12.48 8.15 -4.75
N ALA A 14 11.18 8.07 -5.07
CA ALA A 14 10.23 7.32 -4.26
C ALA A 14 10.53 5.81 -4.27
N ARG A 15 10.95 5.25 -5.41
CA ARG A 15 11.39 3.85 -5.51
C ARG A 15 12.64 3.60 -4.68
N THR A 16 13.64 4.47 -4.78
CA THR A 16 14.85 4.36 -3.95
C THR A 16 14.52 4.37 -2.46
N ALA A 17 13.61 5.23 -2.01
CA ALA A 17 13.14 5.24 -0.62
C ALA A 17 12.52 3.90 -0.21
N ALA A 18 11.64 3.34 -1.05
CA ALA A 18 11.01 2.06 -0.79
C ALA A 18 12.02 0.90 -0.79
N ASP A 19 12.92 0.85 -1.78
CA ASP A 19 13.93 -0.20 -1.91
C ASP A 19 14.90 -0.18 -0.72
N THR A 20 15.36 1.00 -0.28
CA THR A 20 16.21 1.11 0.92
C THR A 20 15.59 0.39 2.12
N MET A 21 14.28 0.52 2.32
CA MET A 21 13.59 -0.15 3.43
C MET A 21 13.28 -1.61 3.16
N LEU A 22 12.93 -1.95 1.93
CA LEU A 22 12.60 -3.33 1.56
C LEU A 22 13.81 -4.26 1.67
N TYR A 23 15.01 -3.75 1.40
CA TYR A 23 16.26 -4.52 1.43
C TYR A 23 17.12 -4.25 2.69
N HIS A 24 16.64 -3.45 3.64
CA HIS A 24 17.41 -3.14 4.84
C HIS A 24 17.60 -4.39 5.72
N PRO A 25 18.84 -4.76 6.13
CA PRO A 25 19.07 -5.98 6.91
C PRO A 25 18.79 -5.82 8.41
N GLY A 26 18.80 -4.58 8.92
CA GLY A 26 18.61 -4.26 10.34
C GLY A 26 17.17 -4.39 10.85
N ALA A 27 17.01 -4.22 12.15
CA ALA A 27 15.74 -4.25 12.86
C ALA A 27 15.35 -2.86 13.39
N VAL A 28 14.08 -2.69 13.79
CA VAL A 28 13.53 -1.40 14.25
C VAL A 28 14.19 -0.85 15.53
N GLN A 29 14.97 -1.65 16.23
CA GLN A 29 15.75 -1.25 17.40
C GLN A 29 17.13 -0.69 17.03
N ASP A 30 17.58 -0.86 15.79
CA ASP A 30 18.91 -0.45 15.34
C ASP A 30 18.89 1.01 14.88
N ASP A 31 19.85 1.81 15.35
CA ASP A 31 19.97 3.23 14.97
C ASP A 31 20.11 3.41 13.45
N ASP A 32 20.89 2.57 12.78
CA ASP A 32 21.08 2.62 11.33
C ASP A 32 19.77 2.38 10.57
N PHE A 33 18.91 1.48 11.06
CA PHE A 33 17.57 1.26 10.49
C PHE A 33 16.69 2.49 10.66
N LEU A 34 16.70 3.10 11.86
CA LEU A 34 15.90 4.29 12.14
C LEU A 34 16.34 5.49 11.32
N ILE A 35 17.65 5.65 11.09
CA ILE A 35 18.21 6.67 10.20
C ILE A 35 17.75 6.42 8.76
N ALA A 36 17.93 5.20 8.24
CA ALA A 36 17.51 4.85 6.89
C ALA A 36 16.00 5.04 6.67
N LEU A 37 15.19 4.74 7.69
CA LEU A 37 13.74 5.00 7.67
C LEU A 37 13.44 6.50 7.60
N ALA A 38 14.06 7.30 8.45
CA ALA A 38 13.86 8.75 8.46
C ALA A 38 14.25 9.38 7.11
N GLU A 39 15.40 8.98 6.56
CA GLU A 39 15.87 9.44 5.24
C GLU A 39 14.92 9.02 4.12
N SER A 40 14.42 7.78 4.14
CA SER A 40 13.46 7.27 3.15
C SER A 40 12.14 8.04 3.18
N LEU A 41 11.65 8.41 4.38
CA LEU A 41 10.47 9.25 4.54
C LEU A 41 10.69 10.68 4.01
N VAL A 42 11.86 11.28 4.30
CA VAL A 42 12.24 12.60 3.76
C VAL A 42 12.33 12.55 2.23
N LEU A 43 12.97 11.52 1.67
CA LEU A 43 13.11 11.32 0.24
C LEU A 43 11.75 11.17 -0.47
N SER A 44 10.81 10.46 0.17
CA SER A 44 9.42 10.36 -0.28
C SER A 44 8.73 11.74 -0.30
N GLY A 45 9.00 12.60 0.69
CA GLY A 45 8.53 13.98 0.73
C GLY A 45 9.11 14.85 -0.40
N ILE A 46 10.40 14.71 -0.68
CA ILE A 46 11.07 15.40 -1.79
C ILE A 46 10.46 14.98 -3.13
N ALA A 47 10.25 13.67 -3.34
CA ALA A 47 9.62 13.14 -4.55
C ALA A 47 8.23 13.75 -4.80
N MET A 48 7.39 13.82 -3.76
CA MET A 48 6.05 14.43 -3.87
C MET A 48 6.12 15.93 -4.17
N THR A 49 7.05 16.64 -3.53
CA THR A 49 7.22 18.08 -3.73
C THR A 49 7.66 18.40 -5.16
N MET A 50 8.57 17.59 -5.72
CA MET A 50 9.08 17.79 -7.08
C MET A 50 7.99 17.71 -8.14
N CYS A 51 7.10 16.70 -8.06
CA CYS A 51 6.03 16.55 -9.04
C CYS A 51 4.71 17.26 -8.62
N GLY A 52 4.74 18.04 -7.54
CA GLY A 52 3.58 18.77 -7.03
C GLY A 52 2.38 17.89 -6.68
N SER A 53 2.62 16.62 -6.35
CA SER A 53 1.56 15.60 -6.20
C SER A 53 2.02 14.47 -5.30
N SER A 54 1.09 13.86 -4.57
CA SER A 54 1.40 12.68 -3.74
C SER A 54 1.55 11.38 -4.53
N ARG A 55 1.32 11.40 -5.85
CA ARG A 55 1.34 10.19 -6.71
C ARG A 55 2.54 9.27 -6.58
N PRO A 56 3.80 9.73 -6.54
CA PRO A 56 4.93 8.81 -6.45
C PRO A 56 4.92 7.99 -5.15
N CYS A 57 4.22 8.44 -4.11
CA CYS A 57 4.20 7.81 -2.79
C CYS A 57 2.79 7.34 -2.36
N SER A 58 1.75 7.61 -3.15
CA SER A 58 0.34 7.42 -2.74
C SER A 58 -0.55 6.99 -3.92
N GLY A 59 -0.85 5.68 -3.97
CA GLY A 59 -1.80 5.04 -4.89
C GLY A 59 -2.83 4.17 -4.16
N ALA A 60 -3.21 3.03 -4.74
CA ALA A 60 -4.26 2.14 -4.24
C ALA A 60 -4.11 1.75 -2.75
N CYS A 61 -2.88 1.56 -2.28
CA CYS A 61 -2.61 1.25 -0.87
C CYS A 61 -3.11 2.34 0.10
N HIS A 62 -3.03 3.61 -0.30
CA HIS A 62 -3.53 4.73 0.49
C HIS A 62 -5.04 4.89 0.38
N GLU A 63 -5.63 4.61 -0.79
CA GLU A 63 -7.07 4.62 -0.97
C GLU A 63 -7.75 3.57 -0.11
N ILE A 64 -7.18 2.36 -0.04
CA ILE A 64 -7.66 1.30 0.87
C ILE A 64 -7.54 1.75 2.32
N SER A 65 -6.41 2.33 2.73
CA SER A 65 -6.25 2.88 4.09
C SER A 65 -7.31 3.93 4.40
N HIS A 66 -7.54 4.89 3.51
CA HIS A 66 -8.56 5.92 3.69
C HIS A 66 -9.98 5.34 3.71
N ALA A 67 -10.26 4.28 2.97
CA ALA A 67 -11.55 3.61 3.00
C ALA A 67 -11.79 2.91 4.34
N ILE A 68 -10.75 2.28 4.91
CA ILE A 68 -10.82 1.70 6.26
C ILE A 68 -11.13 2.81 7.28
N ASP A 69 -10.42 3.94 7.22
CA ASP A 69 -10.63 5.07 8.15
C ASP A 69 -12.05 5.66 8.04
N GLN A 70 -12.66 5.64 6.84
CA GLN A 70 -14.00 6.17 6.61
C GLN A 70 -15.12 5.19 7.01
N LEU A 71 -14.95 3.90 6.71
CA LEU A 71 -16.00 2.88 6.92
C LEU A 71 -15.95 2.23 8.30
N PHE A 72 -14.76 2.07 8.86
CA PHE A 72 -14.50 1.34 10.11
C PHE A 72 -13.61 2.15 11.06
N PRO A 73 -13.99 3.39 11.43
CA PRO A 73 -13.14 4.28 12.23
C PRO A 73 -12.75 3.68 13.59
N GLU A 74 -13.60 2.84 14.19
CA GLU A 74 -13.34 2.13 15.44
C GLU A 74 -12.29 1.00 15.31
N LYS A 75 -12.04 0.54 14.09
CA LYS A 75 -11.03 -0.47 13.76
C LYS A 75 -9.77 0.12 13.15
N SER A 76 -9.75 1.42 12.88
CA SER A 76 -8.60 2.11 12.30
C SER A 76 -7.32 1.82 13.11
N LYS A 77 -6.26 1.48 12.37
CA LYS A 77 -4.92 1.19 12.89
C LYS A 77 -3.95 2.29 12.43
N PRO A 78 -2.73 2.38 12.99
CA PRO A 78 -1.75 3.33 12.51
C PRO A 78 -1.63 3.31 10.97
N HIS A 79 -1.62 4.48 10.33
CA HIS A 79 -1.70 4.61 8.86
C HIS A 79 -0.74 3.69 8.10
N GLY A 80 0.51 3.57 8.55
CA GLY A 80 1.51 2.70 7.93
C GLY A 80 1.16 1.21 7.96
N PHE A 81 0.39 0.75 8.95
CA PHE A 81 -0.09 -0.63 9.05
C PHE A 81 -1.13 -0.91 7.96
N GLN A 82 -2.10 -0.01 7.82
CA GLN A 82 -3.16 -0.12 6.81
C GLN A 82 -2.60 0.00 5.39
N VAL A 83 -1.70 0.97 5.17
CA VAL A 83 -1.01 1.15 3.89
C VAL A 83 -0.12 -0.05 3.54
N GLY A 84 0.52 -0.68 4.52
CA GLY A 84 1.31 -1.90 4.33
C GLY A 84 0.47 -3.04 3.75
N VAL A 85 -0.65 -3.38 4.41
CA VAL A 85 -1.61 -4.38 3.91
C VAL A 85 -2.13 -4.02 2.52
N GLY A 86 -2.52 -2.75 2.33
CA GLY A 86 -2.95 -2.25 1.02
C GLY A 86 -1.88 -2.34 -0.07
N ALA A 87 -0.60 -2.20 0.26
CA ALA A 87 0.52 -2.29 -0.69
C ALA A 87 0.78 -3.74 -1.14
N VAL A 88 0.70 -4.70 -0.22
CA VAL A 88 0.78 -6.14 -0.57
C VAL A 88 -0.39 -6.50 -1.47
N PHE A 89 -1.62 -6.17 -1.07
CA PHE A 89 -2.82 -6.48 -1.85
C PHE A 89 -2.82 -5.82 -3.23
N ALA A 90 -2.45 -4.54 -3.33
CA ALA A 90 -2.36 -3.84 -4.62
C ALA A 90 -1.30 -4.45 -5.55
N SER A 91 -0.21 -4.99 -5.01
CA SER A 91 0.83 -5.67 -5.79
C SER A 91 0.38 -7.06 -6.24
N PHE A 92 -0.34 -7.79 -5.38
CA PHE A 92 -1.03 -9.03 -5.72
C PHE A 92 -2.04 -8.82 -6.86
N LEU A 93 -2.89 -7.78 -6.78
CA LEU A 93 -3.86 -7.44 -7.83
C LEU A 93 -3.20 -7.09 -9.17
N ARG A 94 -2.00 -6.51 -9.16
CA ARG A 94 -1.20 -6.25 -10.36
C ARG A 94 -0.64 -7.52 -11.01
N GLY A 95 -0.78 -8.68 -10.36
CA GLY A 95 -0.14 -9.92 -10.78
C GLY A 95 1.37 -9.97 -10.49
N ASP A 96 1.90 -8.99 -9.75
CA ASP A 96 3.31 -8.91 -9.38
C ASP A 96 3.55 -9.69 -8.08
N GLN A 97 3.46 -11.02 -8.20
CA GLN A 97 3.65 -11.95 -7.09
C GLN A 97 5.02 -11.80 -6.41
N PRO A 98 6.15 -11.65 -7.13
CA PRO A 98 7.46 -11.44 -6.50
C PRO A 98 7.48 -10.22 -5.58
N THR A 99 6.96 -9.07 -6.04
CA THR A 99 6.90 -7.86 -5.22
C THR A 99 5.96 -8.02 -4.03
N ALA A 100 4.78 -8.63 -4.24
CA ALA A 100 3.82 -8.85 -3.15
C ALA A 100 4.41 -9.75 -2.05
N GLN A 101 5.07 -10.85 -2.42
CA GLN A 101 5.74 -11.74 -1.47
C GLN A 101 6.89 -11.05 -0.75
N HIS A 102 7.66 -10.22 -1.45
CA HIS A 102 8.77 -9.50 -0.84
C HIS A 102 8.28 -8.47 0.19
N LEU A 103 7.24 -7.69 -0.14
CA LEU A 103 6.59 -6.75 0.78
C LEU A 103 6.05 -7.49 2.03
N ALA A 104 5.31 -8.58 1.83
CA ALA A 104 4.76 -9.36 2.92
C ALA A 104 5.86 -9.90 3.87
N ARG A 105 6.97 -10.38 3.31
CA ARG A 105 8.12 -10.85 4.09
C ARG A 105 8.75 -9.72 4.91
N ALA A 106 9.00 -8.56 4.30
CA ALA A 106 9.61 -7.43 4.99
C ALA A 106 8.71 -6.91 6.12
N LEU A 107 7.39 -6.80 5.88
CA LEU A 107 6.44 -6.42 6.92
C LEU A 107 6.45 -7.42 8.09
N ARG A 108 6.40 -8.72 7.81
CA ARG A 108 6.46 -9.78 8.84
C ARG A 108 7.74 -9.77 9.65
N GLN A 109 8.88 -9.49 9.02
CA GLN A 109 10.17 -9.35 9.71
C GLN A 109 10.13 -8.28 10.81
N HIS A 110 9.30 -7.25 10.64
CA HIS A 110 9.11 -6.16 11.59
C HIS A 110 7.81 -6.27 12.41
N ALA A 111 7.19 -7.46 12.45
CA ALA A 111 5.91 -7.73 13.13
C ALA A 111 4.77 -6.78 12.68
N MET A 112 4.80 -6.34 11.42
CA MET A 112 3.76 -5.51 10.82
C MET A 112 2.67 -6.39 10.18
N PRO A 113 1.42 -5.89 10.14
CA PRO A 113 0.30 -6.61 9.55
C PRO A 113 0.47 -6.81 8.04
N VAL A 114 0.00 -7.96 7.54
CA VAL A 114 -0.02 -8.31 6.11
C VAL A 114 -1.43 -8.65 5.65
N LEU A 115 -2.28 -9.17 6.54
CA LEU A 115 -3.64 -9.60 6.25
C LEU A 115 -4.69 -8.68 6.90
N PRO A 116 -5.94 -8.69 6.40
CA PRO A 116 -7.02 -7.94 7.02
C PRO A 116 -7.25 -8.28 8.50
N GLU A 117 -7.13 -9.57 8.85
CA GLU A 117 -7.32 -10.03 10.22
C GLU A 117 -6.28 -9.47 11.19
N ASP A 118 -5.05 -9.21 10.72
CA ASP A 118 -3.99 -8.55 11.51
C ASP A 118 -4.38 -7.11 11.88
N LEU A 119 -5.26 -6.48 11.09
CA LEU A 119 -5.85 -5.16 11.37
C LEU A 119 -7.12 -5.27 12.22
N GLY A 120 -7.61 -6.46 12.53
CA GLY A 120 -8.90 -6.69 13.20
C GLY A 120 -10.11 -6.54 12.29
N LEU A 121 -9.91 -6.61 10.97
CA LEU A 121 -10.95 -6.61 9.96
C LEU A 121 -11.30 -8.03 9.55
N THR A 122 -12.59 -8.30 9.34
CA THR A 122 -13.03 -9.51 8.65
C THR A 122 -12.73 -9.40 7.15
N THR A 123 -12.75 -10.53 6.45
CA THR A 123 -12.61 -10.55 4.98
C THR A 123 -13.67 -9.68 4.31
N ASP A 124 -14.93 -9.74 4.77
CA ASP A 124 -16.04 -8.97 4.19
C ASP A 124 -15.89 -7.46 4.44
N GLU A 125 -15.39 -7.06 5.60
CA GLU A 125 -15.09 -5.65 5.89
C GLU A 125 -13.96 -5.13 5.00
N PHE A 126 -12.93 -5.94 4.75
CA PHE A 126 -11.87 -5.56 3.83
C PHE A 126 -12.36 -5.49 2.37
N ILE A 127 -13.25 -6.40 1.95
CA ILE A 127 -13.91 -6.32 0.64
C ILE A 127 -14.66 -4.98 0.53
N ALA A 128 -15.45 -4.60 1.54
CA ALA A 128 -16.15 -3.32 1.55
C ALA A 128 -15.19 -2.12 1.46
N ALA A 129 -14.06 -2.16 2.17
CA ALA A 129 -13.04 -1.13 2.07
C ALA A 129 -12.42 -1.04 0.66
N VAL A 130 -12.09 -2.18 0.03
CA VAL A 130 -11.52 -2.20 -1.33
C VAL A 130 -12.54 -1.69 -2.37
N VAL A 131 -13.82 -2.06 -2.23
CA VAL A 131 -14.91 -1.56 -3.10
C VAL A 131 -15.05 -0.03 -2.97
N HIS A 132 -14.92 0.49 -1.74
CA HIS A 132 -15.07 1.92 -1.46
C HIS A 132 -13.83 2.76 -1.81
N ALA A 133 -12.64 2.15 -1.83
CA ALA A 133 -11.34 2.82 -2.00
C ALA A 133 -11.27 3.84 -3.16
N PRO A 134 -11.72 3.54 -4.40
CA PRO A 134 -11.74 4.51 -5.50
C PRO A 134 -12.49 5.82 -5.20
N SER A 135 -13.52 5.76 -4.34
CA SER A 135 -14.33 6.94 -3.98
C SER A 135 -13.61 7.89 -3.02
N THR A 136 -12.56 7.42 -2.33
CA THR A 136 -11.81 8.21 -1.34
C THR A 136 -10.97 9.31 -1.99
N ARG A 137 -10.58 9.13 -3.26
CA ARG A 137 -9.83 10.12 -4.05
C ARG A 137 -10.29 10.16 -5.50
N PRO A 138 -11.43 10.81 -5.78
CA PRO A 138 -11.95 10.94 -7.14
C PRO A 138 -10.90 11.55 -8.09
N GLY A 139 -10.69 10.90 -9.25
CA GLY A 139 -9.74 11.36 -10.27
C GLY A 139 -8.31 10.83 -10.10
N ARG A 140 -8.03 10.02 -9.09
CA ARG A 140 -6.81 9.20 -9.03
C ARG A 140 -7.02 7.92 -9.86
N TYR A 141 -6.01 7.54 -10.64
CA TYR A 141 -6.02 6.29 -11.40
C TYR A 141 -4.99 5.33 -10.82
N THR A 142 -5.46 4.20 -10.32
CA THR A 142 -4.67 3.14 -9.69
C THR A 142 -5.00 1.77 -10.30
N ILE A 143 -4.54 0.68 -9.68
CA ILE A 143 -4.92 -0.66 -10.10
C ILE A 143 -6.43 -0.93 -9.89
N LEU A 144 -7.06 -0.24 -8.93
CA LEU A 144 -8.47 -0.41 -8.62
C LEU A 144 -9.33 0.15 -9.76
N GLU A 145 -9.04 1.38 -10.21
CA GLU A 145 -9.70 1.98 -11.39
C GLU A 145 -9.28 1.33 -12.70
N HIS A 146 -8.08 0.75 -12.77
CA HIS A 146 -7.62 0.06 -13.97
C HIS A 146 -8.38 -1.23 -14.24
N LEU A 147 -8.60 -2.03 -13.19
CA LEU A 147 -9.31 -3.30 -13.33
C LEU A 147 -10.83 -3.11 -13.33
N ASP A 148 -11.34 -2.04 -12.71
CA ASP A 148 -12.78 -1.70 -12.63
C ASP A 148 -13.65 -2.94 -12.31
N LEU A 149 -13.18 -3.71 -11.33
CA LEU A 149 -13.77 -5.00 -10.99
C LEU A 149 -15.15 -4.82 -10.37
N SER A 150 -16.07 -5.74 -10.69
CA SER A 150 -17.33 -5.85 -9.97
C SER A 150 -17.07 -6.17 -8.49
N HIS A 151 -18.05 -5.85 -7.62
CA HIS A 151 -18.00 -6.23 -6.21
C HIS A 151 -17.67 -7.73 -6.05
N GLU A 152 -18.34 -8.59 -6.82
CA GLU A 152 -18.13 -10.04 -6.78
C GLU A 152 -16.68 -10.42 -7.11
N ALA A 153 -16.12 -9.87 -8.18
CA ALA A 153 -14.74 -10.12 -8.59
C ALA A 153 -13.72 -9.57 -7.56
N ILE A 154 -14.01 -8.43 -6.91
CA ILE A 154 -13.20 -7.93 -5.78
C ILE A 154 -13.24 -8.94 -4.63
N GLY A 155 -14.42 -9.47 -4.30
CA GLY A 155 -14.59 -10.48 -3.25
C GLY A 155 -13.81 -11.77 -3.52
N GLU A 156 -13.77 -12.22 -4.77
CA GLU A 156 -12.90 -13.34 -5.17
C GLU A 156 -11.42 -13.02 -4.98
N LYS A 157 -10.96 -11.86 -5.48
CA LYS A 157 -9.55 -11.47 -5.37
C LYS A 157 -9.08 -11.26 -3.94
N VAL A 158 -9.93 -10.71 -3.06
CA VAL A 158 -9.62 -10.60 -1.64
C VAL A 158 -9.51 -11.99 -0.99
N ARG A 159 -10.40 -12.92 -1.32
CA ARG A 159 -10.34 -14.30 -0.78
C ARG A 159 -9.09 -15.05 -1.27
N GLU A 160 -8.76 -14.94 -2.55
CA GLU A 160 -7.50 -15.47 -3.11
C GLU A 160 -6.28 -14.85 -2.41
N PHE A 161 -6.29 -13.54 -2.17
CA PHE A 161 -5.23 -12.83 -1.47
C PHE A 161 -5.06 -13.37 -0.04
N VAL A 162 -6.15 -13.47 0.73
CA VAL A 162 -6.10 -14.01 2.09
C VAL A 162 -5.54 -15.44 2.06
N GLN A 163 -6.02 -16.30 1.17
CA GLN A 163 -5.52 -17.66 1.04
C GLN A 163 -4.04 -17.75 0.66
N ALA A 164 -3.55 -16.85 -0.20
CA ALA A 164 -2.18 -16.87 -0.69
C ALA A 164 -1.16 -16.37 0.34
N PHE A 165 -1.58 -15.52 1.29
CA PHE A 165 -0.68 -14.87 2.24
C PHE A 165 -0.86 -15.35 3.68
N HIS A 166 -1.95 -16.01 4.06
CA HIS A 166 -2.13 -16.64 5.37
C HIS A 166 -1.10 -17.76 5.63
#